data_AF-A0AAW1V0K3-F1
#
_entry.id   AF-A0AAW1V0K3-F1
#
_cell.length_a   1.000
_cell.length_b   1.000
_cell.length_c   1.000
_cell.angle_alpha   90.00
_cell.angle_beta   90.00
_cell.angle_gamma   90.00
#
_symmetry.space_group_name_H-M   'P 1'
#
loop_
_entity.id
_entity.type
_entity.pdbx_description
1 polymer ?
#
loop_
_entity_poly.entity_id
_entity_poly.type
_entity_poly.pdbx_seq_one_letter_code
_entity_poly.pdbx_strand_id
1 'polypeptide(L)'
;MQIGNLLLLLSCALSGLPDVGDHHGKSCTVLRQAEKFTSPSNRQYYMQYKREYIKEIRKAKIAANDDYINSASNPTKSMWQIINKNIGNIKRNIESSGLTSEDFNNYFLGIANRLVKDMEKGDIDPLDNLRNMDIPNHFTFSKVTFNE
;
A
#
# COMPACT_ATOMS: atom_id res chain seq x y z
N MET A 1 28.05 -34.58 14.41
CA MET A 1 26.76 -35.20 14.77
C MET A 1 25.90 -34.17 15.49
N GLN A 2 25.12 -33.35 14.76
CA GLN A 2 24.13 -32.42 15.37
C GLN A 2 23.12 -31.81 14.35
N ILE A 3 22.81 -32.52 13.25
CA ILE A 3 21.79 -32.08 12.29
C ILE A 3 20.37 -32.38 12.82
N GLY A 4 20.24 -33.32 13.77
CA GLY A 4 18.96 -33.72 14.36
C GLY A 4 18.24 -32.64 15.18
N ASN A 5 18.97 -31.72 15.81
CA ASN A 5 18.35 -30.68 16.66
C ASN A 5 17.73 -29.53 15.86
N LEU A 6 18.19 -29.29 14.63
CA LEU A 6 17.60 -28.27 13.75
C LEU A 6 16.28 -28.74 13.13
N LEU A 7 16.18 -30.04 12.81
CA LEU A 7 14.94 -30.65 12.31
C LEU A 7 13.87 -30.77 13.41
N LEU A 8 14.26 -30.98 14.67
CA LEU A 8 13.32 -30.97 15.81
C LEU A 8 12.71 -29.58 16.06
N LEU A 9 13.47 -28.50 15.84
CA LEU A 9 12.96 -27.13 15.96
C LEU A 9 12.05 -26.74 14.79
N LEU A 10 12.30 -27.26 13.57
CA LEU A 10 11.42 -27.09 12.41
C LEU A 10 10.13 -27.93 12.52
N SER A 11 10.20 -29.13 13.11
CA SER A 11 9.05 -30.01 13.35
C SER A 11 8.05 -29.43 14.35
N CYS A 12 8.51 -28.74 15.40
CA CYS A 12 7.63 -28.05 16.35
C CYS A 12 6.98 -26.78 15.77
N ALA A 13 7.55 -26.17 14.73
CA ALA A 13 6.97 -24.99 14.09
C ALA A 13 5.80 -25.31 13.15
N LEU A 14 5.72 -26.55 12.65
CA LEU A 14 4.67 -27.00 11.71
C LEU A 14 3.50 -27.71 12.40
N SER A 15 3.66 -28.17 13.64
CA SER A 15 2.63 -28.92 14.39
C SER A 15 1.77 -28.06 15.34
N GLY A 16 1.96 -26.74 15.35
CA GLY A 16 1.30 -25.80 16.26
C GLY A 16 0.40 -24.78 15.56
N LEU A 17 -0.52 -25.23 14.69
CA LEU A 17 -1.75 -24.49 14.41
C LEU A 17 -2.84 -25.18 15.23
N PRO A 18 -3.27 -24.52 16.33
CA PRO A 18 -4.49 -23.76 16.17
C PRO A 18 -4.48 -22.40 16.89
N ASP A 19 -5.38 -21.57 16.39
CA ASP A 19 -6.26 -20.70 17.15
C ASP A 19 -6.02 -19.19 17.10
N VAL A 20 -7.13 -18.55 16.80
CA VAL A 20 -7.41 -17.14 16.66
C VAL A 20 -7.27 -16.52 18.05
N GLY A 21 -6.11 -15.95 18.38
CA GLY A 21 -5.95 -15.36 19.70
C GLY A 21 -4.61 -14.68 19.89
N ASP A 22 -4.64 -13.35 19.82
CA ASP A 22 -3.67 -12.40 20.33
C ASP A 22 -2.42 -12.97 21.03
N HIS A 23 -1.33 -13.13 20.26
CA HIS A 23 -0.01 -13.51 20.77
C HIS A 23 1.07 -12.55 20.26
N HIS A 24 0.99 -11.29 20.69
CA HIS A 24 2.10 -10.33 20.57
C HIS A 24 3.37 -10.72 21.36
N GLY A 25 3.33 -11.79 22.19
CA GLY A 25 4.41 -12.12 23.12
C GLY A 25 5.27 -13.36 22.81
N LYS A 26 4.82 -14.34 22.01
CA LYS A 26 5.47 -15.67 21.95
C LYS A 26 6.43 -15.90 20.78
N SER A 27 6.28 -15.16 19.67
CA SER A 27 7.16 -15.30 18.49
C SER A 27 8.57 -14.73 18.71
N CYS A 28 8.73 -13.82 19.69
CA CYS A 28 10.00 -13.12 19.96
C CYS A 28 10.99 -13.93 20.81
N THR A 29 10.53 -14.99 21.48
CA THR A 29 11.34 -15.74 22.47
C THR A 29 12.36 -16.68 21.81
N VAL A 30 11.99 -17.31 20.69
CA VAL A 30 12.83 -18.31 20.00
C VAL A 30 14.05 -17.66 19.34
N LEU A 31 13.86 -16.54 18.63
CA LEU A 31 14.97 -15.78 18.03
C LEU A 31 15.89 -15.17 19.10
N ARG A 32 15.35 -14.68 20.21
CA ARG A 32 16.15 -14.15 21.34
C ARG A 32 17.02 -15.22 22.00
N GLN A 33 16.55 -16.47 22.05
CA GLN A 33 17.35 -17.57 22.59
C GLN A 33 18.45 -17.98 21.60
N ALA A 34 18.14 -18.05 20.30
CA ALA A 34 19.14 -18.36 19.25
C ALA A 34 20.26 -17.30 19.17
N GLU A 35 19.96 -16.04 19.42
CA GLU A 35 20.94 -14.94 19.44
C GLU A 35 22.05 -15.14 20.49
N LYS A 36 21.73 -15.82 21.60
CA LYS A 36 22.69 -16.12 22.68
C LYS A 36 23.71 -17.21 22.34
N PHE A 37 23.48 -17.98 21.27
CA PHE A 37 24.36 -19.09 20.85
C PHE A 37 25.12 -18.78 19.54
N THR A 38 25.10 -17.54 19.07
CA THR A 38 25.72 -17.16 17.80
C THR A 38 27.23 -16.96 17.94
N SER A 39 28.02 -17.94 17.46
CA SER A 39 29.47 -17.78 17.24
C SER A 39 29.74 -16.77 16.09
N PRO A 40 30.86 -16.01 16.10
CA PRO A 40 31.20 -15.06 15.03
C PRO A 40 31.14 -15.66 13.63
N SER A 41 31.51 -16.95 13.50
CA SER A 41 31.53 -17.71 12.25
C SER A 41 30.13 -17.95 11.66
N ASN A 42 29.09 -18.02 12.50
CA ASN A 42 27.72 -18.39 12.09
C ASN A 42 26.75 -17.20 12.11
N ARG A 43 27.23 -16.01 12.48
CA ARG A 43 26.42 -14.79 12.60
C ARG A 43 25.75 -14.42 11.27
N GLN A 44 26.43 -14.59 10.15
CA GLN A 44 25.87 -14.26 8.83
C GLN A 44 24.68 -15.15 8.48
N TYR A 45 24.79 -16.47 8.69
CA TYR A 45 23.70 -17.41 8.48
C TYR A 45 22.51 -17.10 9.39
N TYR A 46 22.75 -16.84 10.68
CA TYR A 46 21.69 -16.43 11.61
C TYR A 46 20.95 -15.18 11.12
N MET A 47 21.69 -14.16 10.66
CA MET A 47 21.08 -12.92 10.15
C MET A 47 20.26 -13.17 8.87
N GLN A 48 20.72 -14.04 7.97
CA GLN A 48 19.94 -14.43 6.79
C GLN A 48 18.65 -15.15 7.17
N TYR A 49 18.72 -16.17 8.03
CA TYR A 49 17.54 -16.89 8.50
C TYR A 49 16.56 -15.98 9.25
N LYS A 50 17.05 -15.08 10.09
CA LYS A 50 16.22 -14.09 10.78
C LYS A 50 15.47 -13.19 9.80
N ARG A 51 16.12 -12.74 8.72
CA ARG A 51 15.46 -11.94 7.67
C ARG A 51 14.38 -12.72 6.96
N GLU A 52 14.68 -13.93 6.50
CA GLU A 52 13.71 -14.78 5.80
C GLU A 52 12.52 -15.12 6.72
N TYR A 53 12.79 -15.46 7.99
CA TYR A 53 11.72 -15.70 8.96
C TYR A 53 10.81 -14.48 9.17
N ILE A 54 11.38 -13.28 9.36
CA ILE A 54 10.59 -12.05 9.53
C ILE A 54 9.78 -11.75 8.26
N LYS A 55 10.35 -12.00 7.09
CA LYS A 55 9.69 -11.84 5.79
C LYS A 55 8.51 -12.79 5.64
N GLU A 56 8.66 -14.06 5.99
CA GLU A 56 7.56 -15.03 5.95
C GLU A 56 6.45 -14.70 6.97
N ILE A 57 6.81 -14.24 8.17
CA ILE A 57 5.81 -13.70 9.12
C ILE A 57 5.05 -12.53 8.51
N ARG A 58 5.75 -11.61 7.84
CA ARG A 58 5.11 -10.44 7.22
C ARG A 58 4.13 -10.88 6.13
N LYS A 59 4.50 -11.83 5.28
CA LYS A 59 3.62 -12.41 4.26
C LYS A 59 2.39 -13.06 4.88
N ALA A 60 2.58 -13.91 5.91
CA ALA A 60 1.48 -14.57 6.60
C ALA A 60 0.50 -13.58 7.23
N LYS A 61 1.00 -12.47 7.81
CA LYS A 61 0.15 -11.39 8.35
C LYS A 61 -0.66 -10.68 7.29
N ILE A 62 -0.06 -10.44 6.12
CA ILE A 62 -0.75 -9.82 4.99
C ILE A 62 -1.86 -10.74 4.49
N ALA A 63 -1.53 -12.01 4.22
CA ALA A 63 -2.51 -13.01 3.77
C ALA A 63 -3.69 -13.16 4.76
N ALA A 64 -3.42 -13.22 6.06
CA ALA A 64 -4.47 -13.31 7.07
C ALA A 64 -5.39 -12.06 7.09
N ASN A 65 -4.85 -10.86 6.86
CA ASN A 65 -5.65 -9.65 6.74
C ASN A 65 -6.47 -9.63 5.44
N ASP A 66 -5.89 -10.09 4.33
CA ASP A 66 -6.57 -10.18 3.05
C ASP A 66 -7.75 -11.16 3.13
N ASP A 67 -7.53 -12.34 3.71
CA ASP A 67 -8.59 -13.34 3.96
C ASP A 67 -9.71 -12.77 4.83
N TYR A 68 -9.35 -12.01 5.88
CA TYR A 68 -10.33 -11.34 6.74
C TYR A 68 -11.14 -10.27 6.00
N ILE A 69 -10.49 -9.46 5.14
CA ILE A 69 -11.17 -8.43 4.36
C ILE A 69 -12.12 -9.06 3.34
N ASN A 70 -11.66 -10.11 2.64
CA ASN A 70 -12.41 -10.77 1.57
C ASN A 70 -13.58 -11.59 2.10
N SER A 71 -13.46 -12.18 3.28
CA SER A 71 -14.55 -12.93 3.94
C SER A 71 -15.55 -12.05 4.70
N ALA A 72 -15.27 -10.76 4.86
CA ALA A 72 -16.15 -9.86 5.60
C ALA A 72 -17.40 -9.48 4.80
N SER A 73 -18.53 -9.35 5.50
CA SER A 73 -19.78 -8.82 4.92
C SER A 73 -19.64 -7.37 4.42
N ASN A 74 -18.71 -6.60 4.98
CA ASN A 74 -18.37 -5.25 4.51
C ASN A 74 -16.83 -5.09 4.44
N PRO A 75 -16.22 -5.41 3.28
CA PRO A 75 -14.76 -5.38 3.10
C PRO A 75 -14.15 -4.01 3.38
N THR A 76 -14.78 -2.94 2.92
CA THR A 76 -14.30 -1.56 3.11
C THR A 76 -14.23 -1.19 4.58
N LYS A 77 -15.26 -1.53 5.36
CA LYS A 77 -15.28 -1.27 6.80
C LYS A 77 -14.20 -2.09 7.53
N SER A 78 -14.06 -3.37 7.20
CA SER A 78 -13.04 -4.25 7.77
C SER A 78 -11.62 -3.75 7.49
N MET A 79 -11.36 -3.29 6.26
CA MET A 79 -10.09 -2.69 5.88
C MET A 79 -9.77 -1.44 6.73
N TRP A 80 -10.74 -0.52 6.88
CA TRP A 80 -10.58 0.66 7.72
C TRP A 80 -10.34 0.32 9.19
N GLN A 81 -10.98 -0.72 9.71
CA GLN A 81 -10.73 -1.21 11.07
C GLN A 81 -9.28 -1.70 11.24
N ILE A 82 -8.73 -2.44 10.27
CA ILE A 82 -7.32 -2.86 10.27
C ILE A 82 -6.40 -1.64 10.26
N ILE A 83 -6.66 -0.67 9.38
CA ILE A 83 -5.87 0.56 9.27
C ILE A 83 -5.87 1.30 10.61
N ASN A 84 -7.05 1.57 11.18
CA ASN A 84 -7.19 2.30 12.44
C ASN A 84 -6.49 1.60 13.61
N LYS A 85 -6.58 0.26 13.67
CA LYS A 85 -5.87 -0.56 14.67
C LYS A 85 -4.35 -0.40 14.59
N ASN A 86 -3.80 -0.22 13.40
CA ASN A 86 -2.36 -0.09 13.19
C ASN A 86 -1.86 1.35 13.30
N ILE A 87 -2.68 2.36 12.97
CA ILE A 87 -2.32 3.78 13.08
C ILE A 87 -1.95 4.17 14.51
N GLY A 88 -2.70 3.70 15.52
CA GLY A 88 -2.43 4.01 16.94
C GLY A 88 -1.07 3.52 17.45
N ASN A 89 -0.46 2.54 16.77
CA ASN A 89 0.83 1.96 17.13
C ASN A 89 2.02 2.58 16.39
N ILE A 90 1.76 3.44 15.38
CA ILE A 90 2.81 4.20 14.71
C ILE A 90 3.12 5.39 15.62
N LYS A 91 4.15 5.26 16.46
CA LYS A 91 4.81 6.43 17.06
C LYS A 91 5.12 7.37 15.90
N ARG A 92 4.47 8.54 15.89
CA ARG A 92 4.53 9.54 14.82
C ARG A 92 5.96 10.09 14.71
N ASN A 93 6.84 9.37 14.03
CA ASN A 93 7.97 9.95 13.32
C ASN A 93 7.49 10.15 11.88
N ILE A 94 6.40 10.91 11.72
CA ILE A 94 6.07 11.49 10.43
C ILE A 94 7.11 12.58 10.28
N GLU A 95 8.23 12.26 9.65
CA GLU A 95 9.10 13.29 9.12
C GLU A 95 8.21 14.18 8.26
N SER A 96 8.12 15.46 8.63
CA SER A 96 7.42 16.43 7.81
C SER A 96 8.04 16.36 6.43
N SER A 97 7.24 16.00 5.41
CA SER A 97 7.67 16.20 4.04
C SER A 97 8.09 17.67 3.94
N GLY A 98 9.32 17.94 3.51
CA GLY A 98 9.78 19.32 3.28
C GLY A 98 8.96 20.08 2.23
N LEU A 99 7.95 19.43 1.67
CA LEU A 99 6.91 20.00 0.82
C LEU A 99 5.99 20.88 1.63
N THR A 100 5.96 22.15 1.27
CA THR A 100 4.98 23.11 1.76
C THR A 100 3.70 23.05 0.92
N SER A 101 2.59 23.55 1.46
CA SER A 101 1.36 23.73 0.68
C SER A 101 1.58 24.64 -0.53
N GLU A 102 2.53 25.56 -0.42
CA GLU A 102 2.91 26.48 -1.49
C GLU A 102 3.59 25.74 -2.65
N ASP A 103 4.47 24.78 -2.36
CA ASP A 103 5.09 23.93 -3.39
C ASP A 103 4.03 23.12 -4.16
N PHE A 104 3.03 22.61 -3.45
CA PHE A 104 1.91 21.89 -4.06
C PHE A 104 1.10 22.81 -4.96
N ASN A 105 0.68 23.97 -4.45
CA ASN A 105 -0.11 24.94 -5.21
C ASN A 105 0.63 25.40 -6.48
N ASN A 106 1.90 25.77 -6.34
CA ASN A 106 2.73 26.20 -7.47
C ASN A 106 2.92 25.09 -8.51
N TYR A 107 3.06 23.84 -8.07
CA TYR A 107 3.12 22.71 -8.99
C TYR A 107 1.83 22.60 -9.82
N PHE A 108 0.66 22.55 -9.18
CA PHE A 108 -0.63 22.33 -9.86
C PHE A 108 -1.05 23.52 -10.71
N LEU A 109 -0.87 24.75 -10.22
CA LEU A 109 -1.14 25.97 -10.98
C LEU A 109 -0.22 26.09 -12.20
N GLY A 110 1.01 25.58 -12.10
CA GLY A 110 1.99 25.58 -13.19
C GLY A 110 1.81 24.47 -14.23
N ILE A 111 0.90 23.51 -14.05
CA ILE A 111 0.70 22.41 -15.02
C ILE A 111 0.18 22.96 -16.35
N ALA A 112 -0.86 23.78 -16.33
CA ALA A 112 -1.46 24.31 -17.56
C ALA A 112 -0.45 25.11 -18.39
N ASN A 113 0.37 25.95 -17.74
CA ASN A 113 1.41 26.71 -18.41
C ASN A 113 2.52 25.83 -19.02
N ARG A 114 2.85 24.70 -18.37
CA ARG A 114 3.80 23.73 -18.93
C ARG A 114 3.21 23.02 -20.14
N LEU A 115 1.98 22.52 -20.03
CA LEU A 115 1.28 21.88 -21.15
C LEU A 115 1.18 22.81 -22.36
N VAL A 116 0.82 24.09 -22.15
CA VAL A 116 0.74 25.07 -23.24
C VAL A 116 2.10 25.37 -23.88
N LYS A 117 3.19 25.36 -23.10
CA LYS A 117 4.55 25.52 -23.64
C LYS A 117 5.02 24.30 -24.43
N ASP A 118 4.61 23.11 -23.99
CA ASP A 118 5.03 21.84 -24.59
C ASP A 118 4.19 21.47 -25.83
N MET A 119 3.03 22.10 -26.02
CA MET A 119 2.22 21.94 -27.23
C MET A 119 2.88 22.66 -28.41
N GLU A 120 3.07 21.94 -29.52
CA GLU A 120 3.44 22.54 -30.79
C GLU A 120 2.38 23.56 -31.22
N LYS A 121 2.83 24.72 -31.70
CA LYS A 121 1.92 25.76 -32.17
C LYS A 121 1.31 25.29 -33.49
N GLY A 122 0.05 24.88 -33.46
CA GLY A 122 -0.70 24.59 -34.69
C GLY A 122 -0.80 25.85 -35.55
N ASP A 123 -0.43 25.74 -36.83
CA ASP A 123 -0.53 26.82 -37.83
C ASP A 123 -1.94 26.91 -38.46
N ILE A 124 -2.89 26.16 -37.90
CA ILE A 124 -4.26 26.06 -38.42
C ILE A 124 -5.13 27.02 -37.62
N ASP A 125 -5.73 28.00 -38.29
CA ASP A 125 -6.77 28.82 -37.69
C ASP A 125 -7.94 27.92 -37.29
N PRO A 126 -8.35 27.87 -36.00
CA PRO A 126 -9.47 27.06 -35.56
C PRO A 126 -10.76 27.34 -36.36
N LEU A 127 -10.94 28.56 -36.89
CA LEU A 127 -12.08 28.94 -37.71
C LEU A 127 -12.11 28.24 -39.07
N ASP A 128 -10.96 27.76 -39.56
CA ASP A 128 -10.90 27.01 -40.82
C ASP A 128 -11.63 25.67 -40.72
N ASN A 129 -11.70 25.09 -39.52
CA ASN A 129 -12.49 23.87 -39.26
C ASN A 129 -14.01 24.12 -39.30
N LEU A 130 -14.44 25.39 -39.19
CA LEU A 130 -15.85 25.77 -39.17
C LEU A 130 -16.38 26.19 -40.55
N ARG A 131 -15.51 26.37 -41.55
CA ARG A 131 -15.89 26.90 -42.88
C ARG A 131 -16.90 26.04 -43.64
N ASN A 132 -17.00 24.75 -43.31
CA ASN A 132 -17.91 23.79 -43.95
C ASN A 132 -18.95 23.22 -42.97
N MET A 133 -19.12 23.82 -41.79
CA MET A 133 -20.22 23.43 -40.90
C MET A 133 -21.50 24.11 -41.37
N ASP A 134 -22.46 23.31 -41.79
CA ASP A 134 -23.85 23.75 -42.01
C ASP A 134 -24.49 23.94 -40.64
N ILE A 135 -24.22 25.09 -40.01
CA ILE A 135 -24.76 25.42 -38.69
C ILE A 135 -26.21 25.85 -38.90
N PRO A 136 -27.20 25.14 -38.33
CA PRO A 136 -28.57 25.61 -38.37
C PRO A 136 -28.64 27.01 -37.76
N ASN A 137 -29.22 27.99 -38.47
CA ASN A 137 -29.37 29.39 -38.04
C ASN A 137 -30.25 29.59 -36.79
N HIS A 138 -30.57 28.53 -36.06
CA HIS A 138 -31.36 28.58 -34.85
C HIS A 138 -30.80 27.58 -33.85
N PHE A 139 -30.41 28.12 -32.69
CA PHE A 139 -30.17 27.34 -31.50
C PHE A 139 -31.26 27.73 -30.51
N THR A 140 -32.13 26.78 -30.16
CA THR A 140 -33.25 27.02 -29.26
C THR A 140 -33.10 26.20 -27.99
N PHE A 141 -33.14 26.86 -26.85
CA PHE A 141 -33.27 26.18 -25.56
C PHE A 141 -34.73 25.79 -25.34
N SER A 142 -34.98 24.50 -25.11
CA SER A 142 -36.28 24.01 -24.66
C SER A 142 -36.24 23.73 -23.16
N LYS A 143 -37.30 24.11 -22.44
CA LYS A 143 -37.47 23.76 -21.03
C LYS A 143 -37.58 22.23 -20.91
N VAL A 144 -36.70 21.64 -20.11
CA VAL A 144 -36.80 20.23 -19.71
C VAL A 144 -37.69 20.16 -18.48
N THR A 145 -38.79 19.40 -18.56
CA THR A 145 -39.64 19.08 -17.42
C THR A 145 -39.33 17.66 -16.96
N PHE A 146 -39.14 17.48 -15.66
CA PHE A 146 -39.05 16.16 -15.06
C PHE A 146 -40.46 15.59 -14.90
N ASN A 147 -40.69 14.37 -15.37
CA ASN A 147 -41.87 13.61 -14.99
C ASN A 147 -41.58 13.01 -13.61
N GLU A 148 -42.35 13.43 -12.60
CA GLU A 148 -42.39 12.79 -11.29
C GLU A 148 -43.03 11.39 -11.37
#